data_AF-A0A1I8CAA2-F1
#
_entry.id   AF-A0A1I8CAA2-F1
#
_cell.length_a   1.000
_cell.length_b   1.000
_cell.length_c   1.000
_cell.angle_alpha   90.00
_cell.angle_beta   90.00
_cell.angle_gamma   90.00
#
_symmetry.space_group_name_H-M   'P 1'
#
loop_
_entity.id
_entity.type
_entity.pdbx_description
1 polymer ?
#
loop_
_entity_poly.entity_id
_entity_poly.type
_entity_poly.pdbx_seq_one_letter_code
_entity_poly.pdbx_strand_id
1 'polypeptide(L)'
;MSSDKKDCFQLCLTSVMEKRNDEVKGFNESTKREPSNEPNKAMEPSADIVVESTEKKDNKKTCLKKSAKDCDKELMKIAKKQLDDFVAKALEKELDGLKAEYKEKIAIIIPSKDEVTAFYSSEASRKNRNMTVPCLDATRVVLKGNSSDSYFHGNYIESVGVKKRYIVCQGPLDNTIEMFIKVLHQENCEVIVQLCNFMEGKTKKCSEYIPLKVKGSFVFDGIAIHLEKRELLPKDKNVTVSTLNIVRGKKECTIRHYLWNSWPEQGCPAISPTAMRIFAEIYTTKNPILIHCSSGIRRSGVFTLICMFMDHISQANVSDGLLLTLAQNLRRQRAGAITSDIDYLFVHRVLMQRFLDRNLIQSCQNLLIFFDDYDPALKKAQLLEKERKGEATLGPMPILPINEKGGIIIEKKNKESPKPGKGDVDRGESASKVKEKQKDKGKDGEEKCQEEKPGKVRSIM
;
A
#
# COMPACT_ATOMS: atom_id res chain seq x y z
N MET A 1 -38.27 7.95 7.32
CA MET A 1 -37.25 8.47 6.37
C MET A 1 -36.53 9.65 7.02
N SER A 2 -35.39 10.09 6.49
CA SER A 2 -34.48 11.07 7.10
C SER A 2 -33.83 10.62 8.42
N SER A 3 -32.59 10.17 8.33
CA SER A 3 -31.63 10.10 9.45
C SER A 3 -30.22 10.06 8.88
N ASP A 4 -29.80 11.16 8.26
CA ASP A 4 -28.47 11.28 7.65
C ASP A 4 -27.36 11.19 8.70
N LYS A 5 -26.84 9.96 8.87
CA LYS A 5 -25.48 9.77 9.37
C LYS A 5 -24.55 10.55 8.43
N LYS A 6 -23.96 11.62 8.99
CA LYS A 6 -23.15 12.65 8.32
C LYS A 6 -22.24 12.06 7.22
N ASP A 7 -22.05 12.79 6.12
CA ASP A 7 -21.15 12.45 5.01
C ASP A 7 -19.78 12.00 5.51
N CYS A 8 -19.22 10.90 4.95
CA CYS A 8 -17.88 10.42 5.26
C CYS A 8 -16.81 11.51 5.13
N PHE A 9 -16.91 12.43 4.17
CA PHE A 9 -15.97 13.56 4.05
C PHE A 9 -16.13 14.53 5.21
N GLN A 10 -17.38 14.93 5.52
CA GLN A 10 -17.70 15.76 6.68
C GLN A 10 -17.32 15.06 8.00
N LEU A 11 -17.39 13.73 8.11
CA LEU A 11 -17.00 12.95 9.29
C LEU A 11 -15.49 12.77 9.41
N CYS A 12 -14.74 12.63 8.31
CA CYS A 12 -13.29 12.69 8.31
C CYS A 12 -12.83 14.04 8.88
N LEU A 13 -13.33 15.14 8.32
CA LEU A 13 -13.05 16.49 8.79
C LEU A 13 -13.54 16.72 10.22
N THR A 14 -14.76 16.34 10.58
CA THR A 14 -15.29 16.49 11.96
C THR A 14 -14.46 15.69 12.96
N SER A 15 -14.00 14.48 12.63
CA SER A 15 -13.13 13.69 13.52
C SER A 15 -11.74 14.32 13.70
N VAL A 16 -11.25 15.07 12.70
CA VAL A 16 -10.03 15.90 12.84
C VAL A 16 -10.29 17.17 13.65
N MET A 17 -11.47 17.79 13.55
CA MET A 17 -11.88 18.89 14.45
C MET A 17 -12.00 18.41 15.90
N GLU A 18 -12.58 17.23 16.14
CA GLU A 18 -12.73 16.63 17.47
C GLU A 18 -11.35 16.35 18.10
N LYS A 19 -10.46 15.64 17.40
CA LYS A 19 -9.09 15.35 17.88
C LYS A 19 -8.29 16.61 18.22
N ARG A 20 -8.32 17.64 17.36
CA ARG A 20 -7.63 18.92 17.65
C ARG A 20 -8.20 19.66 18.87
N ASN A 21 -9.51 19.58 19.11
CA ASN A 21 -10.09 20.19 20.30
C ASN A 21 -9.63 19.46 21.58
N ASP A 22 -9.43 18.15 21.54
CA ASP A 22 -8.96 17.40 22.71
C ASP A 22 -7.45 17.56 22.94
N GLU A 23 -6.63 17.68 21.89
CA GLU A 23 -5.22 18.08 22.01
C GLU A 23 -5.07 19.50 22.61
N VAL A 24 -5.90 20.46 22.18
CA VAL A 24 -5.91 21.83 22.72
C VAL A 24 -6.44 21.89 24.16
N LYS A 25 -7.35 20.99 24.57
CA LYS A 25 -7.74 20.85 25.99
C LYS A 25 -6.62 20.26 26.83
N GLY A 26 -5.98 19.17 26.38
CA GLY A 26 -4.88 18.53 27.09
C GLY A 26 -3.69 19.47 27.35
N PHE A 27 -3.47 20.45 26.47
CA PHE A 27 -2.46 21.50 26.66
C PHE A 27 -2.89 22.60 27.65
N ASN A 28 -4.18 22.75 27.94
CA ASN A 28 -4.71 23.71 28.92
C ASN A 28 -4.95 23.08 30.31
N GLU A 29 -5.24 21.78 30.39
CA GLU A 29 -5.40 21.08 31.68
C GLU A 29 -4.06 20.80 32.39
N SER A 30 -2.95 20.74 31.64
CA SER A 30 -1.60 20.52 32.18
C SER A 30 -1.04 21.68 33.02
N THR A 31 -1.72 22.83 33.06
CA THR A 31 -1.30 24.05 33.80
C THR A 31 -2.06 24.30 35.10
N LYS A 32 -2.87 23.33 35.57
CA LYS A 32 -3.46 23.36 36.92
C LYS A 32 -2.96 22.21 37.79
N ARG A 33 -2.06 22.54 38.72
CA ARG A 33 -1.80 21.75 39.93
C ARG A 33 -2.14 22.59 41.14
N GLU A 34 -2.84 21.99 42.10
CA GLU A 34 -3.11 22.59 43.40
C GLU A 34 -1.88 22.42 44.33
N PRO A 35 -1.66 23.33 45.29
CA PRO A 35 -0.47 23.30 46.14
C PRO A 35 -0.60 22.31 47.30
N SER A 36 0.55 21.81 47.78
CA SER A 36 0.67 21.01 48.99
C SER A 36 1.59 21.70 50.01
N ASN A 37 1.21 21.67 51.28
CA ASN A 37 2.03 22.06 52.44
C ASN A 37 3.33 21.19 52.51
N GLU A 38 4.41 21.48 53.25
CA GLU A 38 4.65 22.45 54.34
C GLU A 38 6.19 22.84 54.41
N PRO A 39 6.84 23.33 55.51
CA PRO A 39 7.37 24.71 55.55
C PRO A 39 8.90 24.90 55.77
N ASN A 40 9.32 26.18 55.88
CA ASN A 40 10.64 26.71 56.35
C ASN A 40 11.82 26.69 55.34
N LYS A 41 12.81 27.62 55.34
CA LYS A 41 13.13 28.76 56.25
C LYS A 41 14.05 29.82 55.58
N ALA A 42 13.87 31.12 55.90
CA ALA A 42 14.80 32.28 55.70
C ALA A 42 15.27 32.62 54.25
N MET A 43 15.65 33.84 53.84
CA MET A 43 15.94 35.13 54.53
C MET A 43 15.65 36.36 53.61
N GLU A 44 15.87 37.59 54.09
CA GLU A 44 15.39 38.91 53.57
C GLU A 44 16.45 39.73 52.74
N PRO A 45 16.23 41.01 52.30
CA PRO A 45 15.10 41.62 51.55
C PRO A 45 15.51 42.67 50.45
N SER A 46 14.51 43.41 49.90
CA SER A 46 14.60 44.70 49.14
C SER A 46 15.16 44.63 47.69
N ALA A 47 14.82 45.49 46.73
CA ALA A 47 14.00 46.73 46.69
C ALA A 47 13.64 47.11 45.21
N ASP A 48 12.67 47.98 44.85
CA ASP A 48 11.39 48.36 45.49
C ASP A 48 10.46 49.23 44.57
N ILE A 49 9.26 49.58 45.07
CA ILE A 49 8.42 50.78 44.80
C ILE A 49 7.80 51.06 43.38
N VAL A 50 6.45 50.88 43.34
CA VAL A 50 5.36 51.73 42.77
C VAL A 50 5.35 52.14 41.27
N VAL A 51 4.23 51.78 40.60
CA VAL A 51 3.31 52.61 39.77
C VAL A 51 2.27 51.66 39.12
N GLU A 52 0.96 51.89 39.02
CA GLU A 52 -0.02 52.77 39.70
C GLU A 52 -1.43 52.15 39.47
N SER A 53 -2.46 52.48 40.27
CA SER A 53 -3.84 51.98 40.08
C SER A 53 -4.86 53.06 39.69
N THR A 54 -5.48 52.95 38.52
CA THR A 54 -6.76 53.62 38.20
C THR A 54 -7.76 52.66 37.56
N GLU A 55 -9.03 52.72 37.99
CA GLU A 55 -10.11 51.89 37.48
C GLU A 55 -10.78 52.50 36.23
N LYS A 56 -11.22 51.64 35.30
CA LYS A 56 -12.55 51.78 34.66
C LYS A 56 -13.04 50.48 34.02
N LYS A 57 -14.36 50.31 33.98
CA LYS A 57 -15.06 49.09 33.56
C LYS A 57 -15.34 49.08 32.04
N ASP A 58 -15.86 47.93 31.61
CA ASP A 58 -16.72 47.76 30.42
C ASP A 58 -16.10 47.95 29.02
N ASN A 59 -15.34 46.94 28.58
CA ASN A 59 -15.49 46.44 27.21
C ASN A 59 -15.02 44.98 27.01
N LYS A 60 -15.74 44.00 27.59
CA LYS A 60 -15.36 42.57 27.56
C LYS A 60 -16.47 41.63 27.04
N LYS A 61 -17.05 41.93 25.85
CA LYS A 61 -18.15 41.11 25.30
C LYS A 61 -18.22 40.91 23.77
N THR A 62 -17.19 41.29 22.99
CA THR A 62 -17.30 41.34 21.51
C THR A 62 -16.21 40.63 20.69
N CYS A 63 -15.08 40.17 21.26
CA CYS A 63 -13.94 39.67 20.45
C CYS A 63 -13.68 38.15 20.48
N LEU A 64 -14.40 37.36 21.28
CA LEU A 64 -14.18 35.90 21.45
C LEU A 64 -15.28 35.03 20.81
N LYS A 65 -15.82 35.48 19.66
CA LYS A 65 -16.82 34.73 18.86
C LYS A 65 -16.60 34.78 17.34
N LYS A 66 -15.36 34.89 16.85
CA LYS A 66 -15.03 34.35 15.51
C LYS A 66 -15.30 32.84 15.59
N SER A 67 -16.29 32.35 14.85
CA SER A 67 -16.94 31.10 15.21
C SER A 67 -16.22 29.88 14.64
N ALA A 68 -16.39 28.71 15.27
CA ALA A 68 -15.86 27.45 14.73
C ALA A 68 -16.32 27.23 13.27
N LYS A 69 -17.57 27.59 12.95
CA LYS A 69 -18.15 27.53 11.60
C LYS A 69 -17.40 28.36 10.56
N ASP A 70 -16.61 29.35 10.95
CA ASP A 70 -15.82 30.17 10.03
C ASP A 70 -14.42 29.57 9.81
N CYS A 71 -13.87 28.90 10.82
CA CYS A 71 -12.69 28.04 10.68
C CYS A 71 -13.01 26.83 9.77
N ASP A 72 -14.15 26.17 9.99
CA ASP A 72 -14.64 25.05 9.18
C ASP A 72 -14.74 25.43 7.69
N LYS A 73 -15.28 26.62 7.38
CA LYS A 73 -15.42 27.12 6.00
C LYS A 73 -14.06 27.35 5.34
N GLU A 74 -13.11 27.98 6.03
CA GLU A 74 -11.82 28.31 5.43
C GLU A 74 -10.97 27.04 5.22
N LEU A 75 -11.01 26.08 6.16
CA LEU A 75 -10.41 24.76 5.97
C LEU A 75 -11.03 24.00 4.78
N MET A 76 -12.36 24.03 4.63
CA MET A 76 -13.05 23.47 3.47
C MET A 76 -12.66 24.14 2.15
N LYS A 77 -12.46 25.47 2.16
CA LYS A 77 -12.03 26.26 0.99
C LYS A 77 -10.58 25.96 0.60
N ILE A 78 -9.68 25.83 1.56
CA ILE A 78 -8.29 25.38 1.36
C ILE A 78 -8.28 23.96 0.77
N ALA A 79 -9.03 23.03 1.37
CA ALA A 79 -9.10 21.64 0.90
C ALA A 79 -9.67 21.52 -0.52
N LYS A 80 -10.70 22.30 -0.88
CA LYS A 80 -11.19 22.36 -2.27
C LYS A 80 -10.10 22.86 -3.22
N LYS A 81 -9.43 23.98 -2.91
CA LYS A 81 -8.36 24.49 -3.77
C LYS A 81 -7.23 23.46 -3.97
N GLN A 82 -6.79 22.78 -2.91
CA GLN A 82 -5.78 21.71 -3.03
C GLN A 82 -6.24 20.55 -3.95
N LEU A 83 -7.54 20.24 -3.97
CA LEU A 83 -8.12 19.21 -4.85
C LEU A 83 -8.27 19.70 -6.30
N ASP A 84 -8.67 20.96 -6.51
CA ASP A 84 -8.66 21.60 -7.84
C ASP A 84 -7.22 21.67 -8.41
N ASP A 85 -6.25 22.12 -7.61
CA ASP A 85 -4.81 22.18 -7.95
C ASP A 85 -4.25 20.77 -8.28
N PHE A 86 -4.67 19.73 -7.55
CA PHE A 86 -4.32 18.33 -7.82
C PHE A 86 -4.91 17.82 -9.15
N VAL A 87 -6.21 18.08 -9.40
CA VAL A 87 -6.88 17.63 -10.62
C VAL A 87 -6.33 18.36 -11.84
N ALA A 88 -6.12 19.67 -11.78
CA ALA A 88 -5.50 20.45 -12.87
C ALA A 88 -4.19 19.81 -13.33
N LYS A 89 -3.26 19.51 -12.41
CA LYS A 89 -1.95 18.90 -12.70
C LYS A 89 -1.99 17.43 -13.13
N ALA A 90 -3.11 16.74 -12.91
CA ALA A 90 -3.36 15.42 -13.45
C ALA A 90 -3.92 15.50 -14.89
N LEU A 91 -4.72 16.53 -15.20
CA LEU A 91 -5.23 16.80 -16.54
C LEU A 91 -4.16 17.41 -17.46
N GLU A 92 -3.27 18.27 -16.96
CA GLU A 92 -2.10 18.82 -17.67
C GLU A 92 -1.15 17.74 -18.21
N LYS A 93 -1.13 16.55 -17.58
CA LYS A 93 -0.33 15.40 -17.99
C LYS A 93 -1.07 14.46 -18.93
N GLU A 94 -2.39 14.63 -19.06
CA GLU A 94 -3.29 13.72 -19.75
C GLU A 94 -3.11 12.25 -19.30
N LEU A 95 -3.61 11.29 -20.07
CA LEU A 95 -3.41 9.88 -19.75
C LEU A 95 -1.96 9.44 -19.99
N ASP A 96 -1.30 9.89 -21.05
CA ASP A 96 0.02 9.39 -21.43
C ASP A 96 1.15 9.94 -20.55
N GLY A 97 1.10 11.20 -20.11
CA GLY A 97 2.03 11.74 -19.12
C GLY A 97 1.87 11.11 -17.73
N LEU A 98 0.67 10.66 -17.35
CA LEU A 98 0.47 9.85 -16.13
C LEU A 98 0.97 8.39 -16.30
N LYS A 99 0.88 7.81 -17.50
CA LYS A 99 1.50 6.50 -17.80
C LYS A 99 3.03 6.61 -17.77
N ALA A 100 3.60 7.70 -18.29
CA ALA A 100 5.02 8.02 -18.23
C ALA A 100 5.47 8.23 -16.78
N GLU A 101 4.77 9.05 -16.00
CA GLU A 101 5.02 9.24 -14.56
C GLU A 101 5.06 7.91 -13.79
N TYR A 102 4.13 6.99 -14.06
CA TYR A 102 4.21 5.65 -13.49
C TYR A 102 5.49 4.92 -13.94
N LYS A 103 5.76 4.83 -15.25
CA LYS A 103 6.91 4.07 -15.80
C LYS A 103 8.26 4.60 -15.33
N GLU A 104 8.42 5.92 -15.27
CA GLU A 104 9.69 6.59 -15.01
C GLU A 104 9.95 6.84 -13.53
N LYS A 105 8.89 7.01 -12.70
CA LYS A 105 9.04 7.50 -11.31
C LYS A 105 8.44 6.57 -10.26
N ILE A 106 7.65 5.56 -10.64
CA ILE A 106 7.06 4.56 -9.73
C ILE A 106 7.59 3.16 -10.07
N ALA A 107 7.53 2.75 -11.34
CA ALA A 107 7.85 1.41 -11.80
C ALA A 107 9.34 1.03 -11.56
N ILE A 108 10.25 2.00 -11.70
CA ILE A 108 11.69 1.84 -11.42
C ILE A 108 12.02 1.57 -9.94
N ILE A 109 11.07 1.75 -9.01
CA ILE A 109 11.30 1.44 -7.59
C ILE A 109 11.18 -0.08 -7.42
N ILE A 110 12.35 -0.71 -7.48
CA ILE A 110 12.62 -2.15 -7.37
C ILE A 110 13.65 -2.33 -6.23
N PRO A 111 13.43 -3.26 -5.28
CA PRO A 111 14.36 -3.46 -4.17
C PRO A 111 15.65 -4.15 -4.60
N SER A 112 16.76 -3.82 -3.95
CA SER A 112 18.00 -4.58 -4.06
C SER A 112 17.93 -5.90 -3.28
N LYS A 113 18.83 -6.84 -3.60
CA LYS A 113 18.85 -8.18 -2.97
C LYS A 113 18.98 -8.14 -1.44
N ASP A 114 19.72 -7.16 -0.95
CA ASP A 114 20.01 -6.90 0.46
C ASP A 114 18.85 -6.22 1.23
N GLU A 115 17.83 -5.70 0.53
CA GLU A 115 16.59 -5.21 1.15
C GLU A 115 15.53 -6.32 1.35
N VAL A 116 15.78 -7.54 0.85
CA VAL A 116 14.79 -8.63 0.75
C VAL A 116 15.37 -10.00 1.16
N THR A 117 16.31 -10.00 2.09
CA THR A 117 17.03 -11.21 2.52
C THR A 117 16.11 -12.25 3.16
N ALA A 118 15.13 -11.85 3.97
CA ALA A 118 14.21 -12.80 4.60
C ALA A 118 13.26 -13.44 3.59
N PHE A 119 12.93 -12.77 2.48
CA PHE A 119 12.12 -13.35 1.40
C PHE A 119 12.78 -14.56 0.73
N TYR A 120 14.12 -14.60 0.71
CA TYR A 120 14.93 -15.69 0.15
C TYR A 120 15.39 -16.73 1.18
N SER A 121 14.95 -16.63 2.44
CA SER A 121 15.42 -17.55 3.49
C SER A 121 14.85 -18.97 3.34
N SER A 122 15.49 -19.93 4.03
CA SER A 122 15.01 -21.31 4.16
C SER A 122 13.57 -21.38 4.68
N GLU A 123 13.21 -20.49 5.61
CA GLU A 123 11.89 -20.42 6.22
C GLU A 123 10.86 -19.88 5.22
N ALA A 124 11.23 -18.90 4.39
CA ALA A 124 10.34 -18.27 3.40
C ALA A 124 10.06 -19.13 2.16
N SER A 125 10.96 -20.07 1.82
CA SER A 125 10.95 -20.91 0.61
C SER A 125 9.58 -21.47 0.19
N ARG A 126 8.73 -21.90 1.15
CA ARG A 126 7.40 -22.48 0.90
C ARG A 126 6.23 -21.57 1.29
N LYS A 127 6.50 -20.32 1.67
CA LYS A 127 5.51 -19.36 2.19
C LYS A 127 5.18 -18.24 1.21
N ASN A 128 6.02 -18.02 0.20
CA ASN A 128 5.80 -17.02 -0.82
C ASN A 128 4.80 -17.53 -1.87
N ARG A 129 3.67 -16.83 -2.06
CA ARG A 129 2.67 -17.17 -3.10
C ARG A 129 3.19 -16.92 -4.53
N ASN A 130 4.17 -16.04 -4.70
CA ASN A 130 4.85 -15.79 -5.96
C ASN A 130 6.31 -15.41 -5.70
N MET A 131 7.26 -16.02 -6.42
CA MET A 131 8.69 -15.81 -6.21
C MET A 131 9.24 -14.54 -6.87
N THR A 132 8.50 -13.91 -7.79
CA THR A 132 8.88 -12.61 -8.40
C THR A 132 8.40 -11.40 -7.59
N VAL A 133 7.69 -11.63 -6.47
CA VAL A 133 7.08 -10.60 -5.61
C VAL A 133 7.80 -10.58 -4.26
N PRO A 134 8.87 -9.80 -4.07
CA PRO A 134 9.65 -9.84 -2.84
C PRO A 134 8.92 -9.23 -1.63
N CYS A 135 9.36 -9.62 -0.43
CA CYS A 135 8.98 -8.97 0.84
C CYS A 135 10.15 -8.11 1.33
N LEU A 136 9.93 -6.81 1.53
CA LEU A 136 10.94 -5.87 2.05
C LEU A 136 11.24 -6.13 3.53
N ASP A 137 12.50 -6.32 3.89
CA ASP A 137 12.94 -6.59 5.26
C ASP A 137 12.72 -5.40 6.20
N ALA A 138 12.96 -4.18 5.71
CA ALA A 138 12.85 -2.94 6.51
C ALA A 138 11.43 -2.66 7.06
N THR A 139 10.40 -3.23 6.41
CA THR A 139 8.98 -2.98 6.73
C THR A 139 8.17 -4.25 6.96
N ARG A 140 8.77 -5.45 6.89
CA ARG A 140 8.01 -6.70 7.02
C ARG A 140 7.36 -6.84 8.39
N VAL A 141 6.19 -7.48 8.42
CA VAL A 141 5.62 -7.98 9.66
C VAL A 141 6.48 -9.14 10.13
N VAL A 142 7.14 -8.95 11.28
CA VAL A 142 7.86 -10.01 11.98
C VAL A 142 6.88 -10.70 12.93
N LEU A 143 6.77 -12.02 12.84
CA LEU A 143 6.01 -12.83 13.81
C LEU A 143 6.80 -12.98 15.11
N LYS A 144 6.13 -12.77 16.25
CA LYS A 144 6.69 -12.84 17.61
C LYS A 144 6.34 -14.18 18.25
N GLY A 145 7.32 -14.91 18.77
CA GLY A 145 7.13 -16.17 19.47
C GLY A 145 8.45 -16.93 19.68
N ASN A 146 8.37 -18.12 20.26
CA ASN A 146 9.53 -18.97 20.53
C ASN A 146 9.92 -19.88 19.34
N SER A 147 9.33 -19.68 18.16
CA SER A 147 9.70 -20.36 16.93
C SER A 147 10.87 -19.64 16.25
N SER A 148 11.82 -20.41 15.70
CA SER A 148 12.84 -19.90 14.76
C SER A 148 12.22 -19.26 13.51
N ASP A 149 10.99 -19.65 13.20
CA ASP A 149 10.19 -19.14 12.11
C ASP A 149 9.48 -17.83 12.48
N SER A 150 9.98 -16.71 11.94
CA SER A 150 9.44 -15.35 12.14
C SER A 150 8.93 -14.70 10.84
N TYR A 151 8.88 -15.45 9.73
CA TYR A 151 8.64 -14.91 8.40
C TYR A 151 7.14 -14.88 8.04
N PHE A 152 6.65 -13.70 7.66
CA PHE A 152 5.33 -13.50 7.07
C PHE A 152 5.44 -12.58 5.86
N HIS A 153 4.80 -12.95 4.74
CA HIS A 153 4.88 -12.16 3.51
C HIS A 153 3.86 -11.01 3.50
N GLY A 154 4.13 -10.02 4.33
CA GLY A 154 3.36 -8.77 4.43
C GLY A 154 4.19 -7.67 5.06
N ASN A 155 3.85 -6.42 4.74
CA ASN A 155 4.58 -5.23 5.15
C ASN A 155 3.65 -4.23 5.85
N TYR A 156 4.16 -3.52 6.85
CA TYR A 156 3.49 -2.34 7.38
C TYR A 156 3.55 -1.21 6.36
N ILE A 157 2.45 -0.47 6.20
CA ILE A 157 2.40 0.78 5.45
C ILE A 157 2.06 1.92 6.40
N GLU A 158 2.89 2.96 6.39
CA GLU A 158 2.65 4.24 7.04
C GLU A 158 1.68 5.11 6.23
N SER A 159 0.78 5.79 6.92
CA SER A 159 0.09 6.97 6.36
C SER A 159 -0.08 8.05 7.41
N VAL A 160 0.16 9.30 7.01
CA VAL A 160 0.01 10.52 7.84
C VAL A 160 0.56 10.38 9.27
N GLY A 161 1.81 9.90 9.39
CA GLY A 161 2.54 9.71 10.65
C GLY A 161 2.22 8.42 11.42
N VAL A 162 1.18 7.67 11.03
CA VAL A 162 0.82 6.40 11.67
C VAL A 162 1.62 5.26 11.02
N LYS A 163 2.81 4.97 11.56
CA LYS A 163 3.79 3.99 11.03
C LYS A 163 3.25 2.58 10.74
N LYS A 164 2.15 2.18 11.39
CA LYS A 164 1.46 0.90 11.19
C LYS A 164 0.00 1.07 10.77
N ARG A 165 -0.29 2.06 9.92
CA ARG A 165 -1.67 2.36 9.50
C ARG A 165 -2.33 1.15 8.81
N TYR A 166 -1.61 0.53 7.89
CA TYR A 166 -2.05 -0.67 7.17
C TYR A 166 -1.04 -1.81 7.30
N ILE A 167 -1.50 -3.05 7.13
CA ILE A 167 -0.66 -4.22 6.86
C ILE A 167 -1.05 -4.73 5.47
N VAL A 168 -0.15 -4.60 4.49
CA VAL A 168 -0.39 -5.07 3.12
C VAL A 168 0.35 -6.38 2.89
N CYS A 169 -0.39 -7.45 2.61
CA CYS A 169 0.15 -8.81 2.52
C CYS A 169 -0.46 -9.63 1.38
N GLN A 170 0.16 -10.78 1.09
CA GLN A 170 -0.43 -11.77 0.21
C GLN A 170 -1.67 -12.43 0.85
N GLY A 171 -2.58 -12.95 0.03
CA GLY A 171 -3.64 -13.85 0.47
C GLY A 171 -3.07 -15.21 0.90
N PRO A 172 -3.47 -15.75 2.08
CA PRO A 172 -2.94 -16.99 2.61
C PRO A 172 -2.82 -18.15 1.62
N LEU A 173 -1.71 -18.88 1.72
CA LEU A 173 -1.59 -20.26 1.28
C LEU A 173 -2.10 -21.18 2.41
N ASP A 174 -2.43 -22.43 2.11
CA ASP A 174 -2.96 -23.36 3.10
C ASP A 174 -1.99 -23.57 4.29
N ASN A 175 -0.68 -23.60 4.00
CA ASN A 175 0.40 -23.67 4.97
C ASN A 175 0.79 -22.32 5.61
N THR A 176 0.07 -21.22 5.32
CA THR A 176 0.30 -19.90 5.95
C THR A 176 -0.96 -19.31 6.59
N ILE A 177 -2.05 -20.08 6.72
CA ILE A 177 -3.28 -19.62 7.41
C ILE A 177 -2.97 -19.27 8.87
N GLU A 178 -2.36 -20.20 9.61
CA GLU A 178 -1.98 -20.00 11.02
C GLU A 178 -1.14 -18.73 11.22
N MET A 179 -0.16 -18.49 10.35
CA MET A 179 0.68 -17.29 10.38
C MET A 179 -0.12 -15.99 10.19
N PHE A 180 -1.10 -16.00 9.28
CA PHE A 180 -1.99 -14.86 9.05
C PHE A 180 -2.88 -14.59 10.28
N ILE A 181 -3.42 -15.63 10.90
CA ILE A 181 -4.18 -15.52 12.16
C ILE A 181 -3.30 -15.01 13.31
N LYS A 182 -2.05 -15.46 13.38
CA LYS A 182 -1.05 -14.95 14.34
C LYS A 182 -0.77 -13.47 14.14
N VAL A 183 -0.67 -12.97 12.89
CA VAL A 183 -0.53 -11.52 12.62
C VAL A 183 -1.76 -10.74 13.10
N LEU A 184 -2.97 -11.19 12.77
CA LEU A 184 -4.22 -10.55 13.21
C LEU A 184 -4.27 -10.38 14.74
N HIS A 185 -3.94 -11.45 15.48
CA HIS A 185 -3.92 -11.43 16.94
C HIS A 185 -2.74 -10.64 17.53
N GLN A 186 -1.55 -10.71 16.91
CA GLN A 186 -0.34 -10.03 17.40
C GLN A 186 -0.45 -8.51 17.33
N GLU A 187 -1.04 -7.99 16.25
CA GLU A 187 -1.13 -6.56 15.97
C GLU A 187 -2.53 -5.99 16.29
N ASN A 188 -3.40 -6.78 16.93
CA ASN A 188 -4.78 -6.44 17.32
C ASN A 188 -5.63 -5.91 16.15
N CYS A 189 -5.52 -6.52 14.97
CA CYS A 189 -6.24 -6.08 13.76
C CYS A 189 -7.76 -6.22 13.95
N GLU A 190 -8.50 -5.12 13.93
CA GLU A 190 -9.98 -5.10 14.00
C GLU A 190 -10.64 -5.19 12.62
N VAL A 191 -9.87 -5.00 11.55
CA VAL A 191 -10.37 -4.87 10.17
C VAL A 191 -9.51 -5.67 9.20
N ILE A 192 -10.18 -6.38 8.30
CA ILE A 192 -9.57 -7.01 7.12
C ILE A 192 -10.29 -6.52 5.86
N VAL A 193 -9.53 -6.12 4.84
CA VAL A 193 -10.07 -5.85 3.49
C VAL A 193 -9.49 -6.88 2.51
N GLN A 194 -10.37 -7.70 1.96
CA GLN A 194 -10.07 -8.74 0.98
C GLN A 194 -10.50 -8.31 -0.43
N LEU A 195 -9.55 -8.29 -1.36
CA LEU A 195 -9.71 -7.73 -2.71
C LEU A 195 -9.56 -8.79 -3.82
N CYS A 196 -9.70 -10.07 -3.47
CA CYS A 196 -9.88 -11.18 -4.41
C CYS A 196 -10.81 -12.22 -3.82
N ASN A 197 -11.49 -12.97 -4.67
CA ASN A 197 -12.22 -14.16 -4.23
C ASN A 197 -11.22 -15.28 -3.88
N PHE A 198 -11.66 -16.31 -3.14
CA PHE A 198 -10.79 -17.45 -2.82
C PHE A 198 -10.41 -18.23 -4.09
N MET A 199 -11.42 -18.45 -4.94
CA MET A 199 -11.29 -18.94 -6.32
C MET A 199 -11.70 -17.84 -7.30
N GLU A 200 -10.94 -17.66 -8.39
CA GLU A 200 -11.33 -16.86 -9.55
C GLU A 200 -11.13 -17.71 -10.80
N GLY A 201 -12.21 -17.93 -11.57
CA GLY A 201 -12.24 -18.96 -12.60
C GLY A 201 -11.95 -20.35 -12.01
N LYS A 202 -10.83 -20.96 -12.43
CA LYS A 202 -10.30 -22.22 -11.87
C LYS A 202 -9.09 -22.02 -10.95
N THR A 203 -8.72 -20.78 -10.65
CA THR A 203 -7.45 -20.40 -10.00
C THR A 203 -7.64 -20.09 -8.52
N LYS A 204 -6.88 -20.76 -7.62
CA LYS A 204 -6.91 -20.51 -6.17
C LYS A 204 -6.10 -19.26 -5.78
N LYS A 205 -6.74 -18.10 -5.82
CA LYS A 205 -6.14 -16.79 -5.51
C LYS A 205 -5.91 -16.58 -3.99
N CYS A 206 -6.73 -17.18 -3.14
CA CYS A 206 -6.57 -17.14 -1.67
C CYS A 206 -7.11 -18.43 -1.03
N SER A 207 -6.51 -18.88 0.07
CA SER A 207 -7.05 -19.98 0.88
C SER A 207 -8.11 -19.48 1.85
N GLU A 208 -9.05 -20.34 2.26
CA GLU A 208 -10.16 -19.99 3.14
C GLU A 208 -9.69 -19.93 4.61
N TYR A 209 -9.25 -18.74 5.04
CA TYR A 209 -8.76 -18.49 6.40
C TYR A 209 -9.85 -18.08 7.40
N ILE A 210 -11.12 -18.01 6.96
CA ILE A 210 -12.30 -17.71 7.80
C ILE A 210 -13.43 -18.72 7.53
N PRO A 211 -14.28 -19.05 8.52
CA PRO A 211 -15.45 -19.87 8.28
C PRO A 211 -16.39 -19.17 7.28
N LEU A 212 -16.88 -19.88 6.26
CA LEU A 212 -17.80 -19.29 5.27
C LEU A 212 -19.26 -19.39 5.66
N LYS A 213 -19.63 -20.41 6.45
CA LYS A 213 -20.99 -20.63 6.98
C LYS A 213 -21.15 -19.92 8.33
N VAL A 214 -22.25 -19.19 8.49
CA VAL A 214 -22.60 -18.51 9.75
C VAL A 214 -22.79 -19.54 10.88
N LYS A 215 -22.30 -19.22 12.08
CA LYS A 215 -22.08 -20.13 13.22
C LYS A 215 -21.02 -21.24 12.99
N GLY A 216 -20.34 -21.26 11.85
CA GLY A 216 -19.14 -22.08 11.65
C GLY A 216 -17.93 -21.50 12.36
N SER A 217 -16.98 -22.37 12.71
CA SER A 217 -15.72 -21.99 13.36
C SER A 217 -14.52 -22.82 12.90
N PHE A 218 -13.32 -22.25 13.05
CA PHE A 218 -12.02 -22.92 12.88
C PHE A 218 -11.13 -22.64 14.09
N VAL A 219 -10.11 -23.46 14.32
CA VAL A 219 -9.13 -23.27 15.40
C VAL A 219 -7.70 -23.47 14.87
N PHE A 220 -6.80 -22.53 15.13
CA PHE A 220 -5.38 -22.57 14.75
C PHE A 220 -4.52 -22.08 15.93
N ASP A 221 -3.55 -22.87 16.40
CA ASP A 221 -2.65 -22.55 17.53
C ASP A 221 -3.36 -21.96 18.78
N GLY A 222 -4.47 -22.60 19.19
CA GLY A 222 -5.29 -22.15 20.32
C GLY A 222 -6.07 -20.85 20.09
N ILE A 223 -6.09 -20.33 18.86
CA ILE A 223 -6.92 -19.21 18.43
C ILE A 223 -8.14 -19.77 17.71
N ALA A 224 -9.33 -19.60 18.28
CA ALA A 224 -10.59 -19.94 17.65
C ALA A 224 -11.14 -18.74 16.86
N ILE A 225 -11.77 -19.00 15.72
CA ILE A 225 -12.38 -17.99 14.83
C ILE A 225 -13.80 -18.44 14.53
N HIS A 226 -14.79 -17.61 14.86
CA HIS A 226 -16.21 -17.88 14.68
C HIS A 226 -16.81 -16.86 13.70
N LEU A 227 -17.63 -17.31 12.74
CA LEU A 227 -18.41 -16.40 11.89
C LEU A 227 -19.78 -16.11 12.52
N GLU A 228 -19.92 -14.95 13.14
CA GLU A 228 -21.16 -14.54 13.82
C GLU A 228 -22.23 -14.06 12.83
N LYS A 229 -21.82 -13.26 11.83
CA LYS A 229 -22.72 -12.62 10.87
C LYS A 229 -22.05 -12.47 9.51
N ARG A 230 -22.79 -12.71 8.43
CA ARG A 230 -22.36 -12.46 7.04
C ARG A 230 -23.50 -11.76 6.30
N GLU A 231 -23.23 -10.59 5.74
CA GLU A 231 -24.22 -9.73 5.07
C GLU A 231 -23.60 -8.99 3.89
N LEU A 232 -24.41 -8.27 3.10
CA LEU A 232 -23.90 -7.29 2.15
C LEU A 232 -23.82 -5.92 2.83
N LEU A 233 -22.84 -5.10 2.45
CA LEU A 233 -22.74 -3.72 2.97
C LEU A 233 -24.03 -2.96 2.58
N PRO A 234 -24.78 -2.34 3.51
CA PRO A 234 -26.12 -1.83 3.21
C PRO A 234 -26.19 -0.76 2.09
N LYS A 235 -25.10 -0.03 1.88
CA LYS A 235 -24.95 0.95 0.78
C LYS A 235 -24.17 0.40 -0.43
N ASP A 236 -23.62 -0.83 -0.37
CA ASP A 236 -22.94 -1.46 -1.50
C ASP A 236 -23.10 -2.98 -1.59
N LYS A 237 -23.90 -3.44 -2.56
CA LYS A 237 -24.09 -4.87 -2.83
C LYS A 237 -22.83 -5.54 -3.41
N ASN A 238 -21.81 -4.78 -3.83
CA ASN A 238 -20.52 -5.31 -4.25
C ASN A 238 -19.63 -5.80 -3.10
N VAL A 239 -19.98 -5.49 -1.84
CA VAL A 239 -19.15 -5.81 -0.68
C VAL A 239 -19.87 -6.79 0.24
N THR A 240 -19.28 -7.97 0.46
CA THR A 240 -19.69 -8.87 1.54
C THR A 240 -18.98 -8.44 2.81
N VAL A 241 -19.73 -8.29 3.91
CA VAL A 241 -19.20 -8.00 5.24
C VAL A 241 -19.38 -9.22 6.13
N SER A 242 -18.29 -9.73 6.67
CA SER A 242 -18.28 -10.81 7.67
C SER A 242 -17.88 -10.21 9.02
N THR A 243 -18.68 -10.45 10.06
CA THR A 243 -18.33 -10.14 11.45
C THR A 243 -17.83 -11.42 12.09
N LEU A 244 -16.56 -11.41 12.45
CA LEU A 244 -15.80 -12.56 12.95
C LEU A 244 -15.48 -12.31 14.42
N ASN A 245 -15.50 -13.37 15.22
CA ASN A 245 -15.08 -13.33 16.61
C ASN A 245 -13.85 -14.22 16.79
N ILE A 246 -12.74 -13.64 17.26
CA ILE A 246 -11.46 -14.30 17.45
C ILE A 246 -11.16 -14.41 18.95
N VAL A 247 -11.09 -15.65 19.44
CA VAL A 247 -10.89 -15.99 20.86
C VAL A 247 -9.53 -16.66 21.03
N ARG A 248 -8.71 -16.19 21.98
CA ARG A 248 -7.49 -16.87 22.44
C ARG A 248 -7.43 -16.87 23.97
N GLY A 249 -7.73 -18.01 24.59
CA GLY A 249 -7.83 -18.13 26.04
C GLY A 249 -8.92 -17.21 26.60
N LYS A 250 -8.52 -16.21 27.40
CA LYS A 250 -9.43 -15.18 27.95
C LYS A 250 -9.50 -13.87 27.13
N LYS A 251 -8.81 -13.79 25.98
CA LYS A 251 -8.87 -12.63 25.08
C LYS A 251 -9.85 -12.90 23.94
N GLU A 252 -10.69 -11.92 23.66
CA GLU A 252 -11.71 -11.94 22.62
C GLU A 252 -11.61 -10.65 21.79
N CYS A 253 -11.78 -10.75 20.47
CA CYS A 253 -11.68 -9.62 19.55
C CYS A 253 -12.63 -9.80 18.36
N THR A 254 -13.46 -8.79 18.09
CA THR A 254 -14.33 -8.76 16.91
C THR A 254 -13.57 -8.18 15.71
N ILE A 255 -13.49 -8.95 14.61
CA ILE A 255 -12.93 -8.48 13.34
C ILE A 255 -14.05 -8.25 12.31
N ARG A 256 -13.99 -7.09 11.65
CA ARG A 256 -14.83 -6.74 10.50
C ARG A 256 -14.05 -7.04 9.21
N HIS A 257 -14.46 -8.09 8.51
CA HIS A 257 -13.89 -8.52 7.23
C HIS A 257 -14.75 -8.02 6.07
N TYR A 258 -14.14 -7.29 5.14
CA TYR A 258 -14.78 -6.68 3.97
C TYR A 258 -14.23 -7.32 2.70
N LEU A 259 -15.03 -8.16 2.04
CA LEU A 259 -14.70 -8.75 0.73
C LEU A 259 -15.34 -7.93 -0.39
N TRP A 260 -14.53 -7.33 -1.26
CA TRP A 260 -15.02 -6.72 -2.49
C TRP A 260 -15.25 -7.82 -3.54
N ASN A 261 -16.49 -8.27 -3.66
CA ASN A 261 -16.91 -9.42 -4.49
C ASN A 261 -16.64 -9.20 -5.99
N SER A 262 -16.86 -7.97 -6.48
CA SER A 262 -16.91 -7.61 -7.91
C SER A 262 -15.62 -7.05 -8.50
N TRP A 263 -14.47 -7.21 -7.83
CA TRP A 263 -13.19 -6.89 -8.49
C TRP A 263 -12.93 -7.94 -9.59
N PRO A 264 -12.80 -7.54 -10.88
CA PRO A 264 -12.65 -8.49 -11.97
C PRO A 264 -11.30 -9.23 -11.92
N GLU A 265 -11.22 -10.40 -12.56
CA GLU A 265 -9.95 -11.13 -12.66
C GLU A 265 -8.89 -10.31 -13.43
N GLN A 266 -9.33 -9.59 -14.48
CA GLN A 266 -8.50 -8.77 -15.37
C GLN A 266 -8.88 -7.28 -15.28
N GLY A 267 -7.90 -6.39 -15.39
CA GLY A 267 -8.08 -4.93 -15.31
C GLY A 267 -8.50 -4.43 -13.94
N CYS A 268 -9.15 -3.28 -13.92
CA CYS A 268 -9.71 -2.65 -12.73
C CYS A 268 -11.25 -2.79 -12.73
N PRO A 269 -11.93 -2.63 -11.58
CA PRO A 269 -13.39 -2.56 -11.54
C PRO A 269 -13.92 -1.38 -12.37
N ALA A 270 -15.20 -1.42 -12.76
CA ALA A 270 -15.87 -0.22 -13.26
C ALA A 270 -15.87 0.88 -12.19
N ILE A 271 -15.77 2.14 -12.63
CA ILE A 271 -15.72 3.30 -11.73
C ILE A 271 -16.98 3.32 -10.85
N SER A 272 -16.77 3.21 -9.54
CA SER A 272 -17.84 3.02 -8.57
C SER A 272 -17.41 3.53 -7.19
N PRO A 273 -18.35 3.99 -6.35
CA PRO A 273 -18.05 4.47 -5.00
C PRO A 273 -17.63 3.35 -4.03
N THR A 274 -17.47 2.09 -4.49
CA THR A 274 -17.20 0.91 -3.65
C THR A 274 -15.95 1.08 -2.79
N ALA A 275 -14.83 1.54 -3.37
CA ALA A 275 -13.60 1.80 -2.61
C ALA A 275 -13.82 2.84 -1.49
N MET A 276 -14.60 3.89 -1.79
CA MET A 276 -14.91 4.98 -0.86
C MET A 276 -15.91 4.55 0.23
N ARG A 277 -16.80 3.60 -0.06
CA ARG A 277 -17.72 2.99 0.90
C ARG A 277 -17.00 2.03 1.83
N ILE A 278 -16.01 1.26 1.36
CA ILE A 278 -15.15 0.46 2.24
C ILE A 278 -14.30 1.40 3.12
N PHE A 279 -13.68 2.45 2.54
CA PHE A 279 -12.92 3.44 3.32
C PHE A 279 -13.76 4.08 4.44
N ALA A 280 -15.02 4.44 4.16
CA ALA A 280 -15.95 5.01 5.14
C ALA A 280 -16.25 4.12 6.36
N GLU A 281 -16.11 2.80 6.24
CA GLU A 281 -16.33 1.84 7.34
C GLU A 281 -15.05 1.51 8.13
N ILE A 282 -13.87 1.97 7.68
CA ILE A 282 -12.55 1.58 8.25
C ILE A 282 -11.67 2.77 8.65
N TYR A 283 -11.91 3.99 8.16
CA TYR A 283 -10.99 5.11 8.38
C TYR A 283 -10.82 5.48 9.88
N THR A 284 -11.82 5.21 10.72
CA THR A 284 -11.79 5.46 12.18
C THR A 284 -11.00 4.42 12.97
N THR A 285 -10.69 3.26 12.41
CA THR A 285 -9.97 2.17 13.10
C THR A 285 -8.61 2.65 13.57
N LYS A 286 -8.34 2.50 14.88
CA LYS A 286 -7.08 2.92 15.51
C LYS A 286 -5.96 1.87 15.37
N ASN A 287 -6.34 0.60 15.39
CA ASN A 287 -5.43 -0.53 15.18
C ASN A 287 -5.10 -0.72 13.68
N PRO A 288 -4.04 -1.46 13.32
CA PRO A 288 -3.65 -1.68 11.94
C PRO A 288 -4.76 -2.36 11.12
N ILE A 289 -5.02 -1.82 9.93
CA ILE A 289 -5.99 -2.40 8.99
C ILE A 289 -5.25 -3.35 8.05
N LEU A 290 -5.62 -4.64 8.04
CA LEU A 290 -5.00 -5.61 7.13
C LEU A 290 -5.68 -5.57 5.75
N ILE A 291 -4.89 -5.45 4.67
CA ILE A 291 -5.36 -5.36 3.29
C ILE A 291 -4.65 -6.43 2.45
N HIS A 292 -5.40 -7.31 1.79
CA HIS A 292 -4.82 -8.37 0.95
C HIS A 292 -5.61 -8.63 -0.35
N CYS A 293 -4.94 -9.24 -1.31
CA CYS A 293 -5.54 -9.85 -2.50
C CYS A 293 -4.89 -11.23 -2.70
N SER A 294 -4.51 -11.61 -3.93
CA SER A 294 -3.64 -12.77 -4.19
C SER A 294 -2.19 -12.44 -3.80
N SER A 295 -1.41 -11.80 -4.68
CA SER A 295 0.00 -11.46 -4.41
C SER A 295 0.22 -10.27 -3.45
N GLY A 296 -0.84 -9.53 -3.07
CA GLY A 296 -0.72 -8.41 -2.14
C GLY A 296 0.01 -7.19 -2.69
N ILE A 297 -0.11 -6.91 -3.99
CA ILE A 297 0.60 -5.81 -4.68
C ILE A 297 -0.27 -5.03 -5.67
N ARG A 298 -1.05 -5.71 -6.54
CA ARG A 298 -1.90 -5.06 -7.55
C ARG A 298 -3.12 -4.41 -6.91
N ARG A 299 -4.18 -5.19 -6.68
CA ARG A 299 -5.46 -4.72 -6.11
C ARG A 299 -5.28 -4.11 -4.72
N SER A 300 -4.46 -4.73 -3.86
CA SER A 300 -4.07 -4.17 -2.57
C SER A 300 -3.32 -2.85 -2.68
N GLY A 301 -2.38 -2.71 -3.62
CA GLY A 301 -1.64 -1.45 -3.79
C GLY A 301 -2.56 -0.32 -4.26
N VAL A 302 -3.42 -0.59 -5.25
CA VAL A 302 -4.45 0.33 -5.73
C VAL A 302 -5.36 0.80 -4.59
N PHE A 303 -5.96 -0.12 -3.83
CA PHE A 303 -6.86 0.23 -2.74
C PHE A 303 -6.12 0.95 -1.59
N THR A 304 -4.92 0.51 -1.23
CA THR A 304 -4.12 1.18 -0.18
C THR A 304 -3.72 2.59 -0.60
N LEU A 305 -3.35 2.82 -1.86
CA LEU A 305 -3.03 4.17 -2.35
C LEU A 305 -4.25 5.10 -2.29
N ILE A 306 -5.45 4.62 -2.66
CA ILE A 306 -6.71 5.36 -2.50
C ILE A 306 -6.90 5.73 -1.02
N CYS A 307 -6.76 4.76 -0.10
CA CYS A 307 -6.92 5.00 1.33
C CYS A 307 -5.87 5.98 1.90
N MET A 308 -4.60 5.89 1.47
CA MET A 308 -3.54 6.84 1.87
C MET A 308 -3.85 8.27 1.41
N PHE A 309 -4.38 8.46 0.19
CA PHE A 309 -4.78 9.78 -0.30
C PHE A 309 -6.00 10.32 0.47
N MET A 310 -6.97 9.46 0.81
CA MET A 310 -8.14 9.82 1.60
C MET A 310 -7.81 10.12 3.08
N ASP A 311 -6.85 9.42 3.69
CA ASP A 311 -6.30 9.74 5.02
C ASP A 311 -5.61 11.13 5.00
N HIS A 312 -4.88 11.48 3.92
CA HIS A 312 -4.29 12.81 3.73
C HIS A 312 -5.32 13.93 3.54
N ILE A 313 -6.35 13.70 2.71
CA ILE A 313 -7.52 14.59 2.56
C ILE A 313 -8.14 14.89 3.93
N SER A 314 -8.29 13.87 4.77
CA SER A 314 -8.92 13.99 6.08
C SER A 314 -8.21 15.02 6.97
N GLN A 315 -6.89 15.19 6.82
CA GLN A 315 -6.07 16.17 7.56
C GLN A 315 -5.89 17.52 6.84
N ALA A 316 -6.58 17.76 5.71
CA ALA A 316 -6.36 18.90 4.80
C ALA A 316 -4.90 19.05 4.33
N ASN A 317 -4.21 17.91 4.17
CA ASN A 317 -2.81 17.81 3.81
C ASN A 317 -2.63 17.22 2.40
N VAL A 318 -3.28 17.87 1.42
CA VAL A 318 -3.11 17.56 -0.01
C VAL A 318 -2.08 18.53 -0.58
N SER A 319 -0.83 18.06 -0.67
CA SER A 319 0.28 18.78 -1.29
C SER A 319 0.29 18.62 -2.81
N ASP A 320 1.08 19.44 -3.49
CA ASP A 320 1.50 19.15 -4.86
C ASP A 320 2.18 17.77 -4.93
N GLY A 321 2.02 17.09 -6.07
CA GLY A 321 2.59 15.76 -6.33
C GLY A 321 2.15 14.64 -5.38
N LEU A 322 1.19 14.87 -4.46
CA LEU A 322 0.93 13.95 -3.35
C LEU A 322 0.71 12.49 -3.80
N LEU A 323 -0.09 12.25 -4.84
CA LEU A 323 -0.41 10.89 -5.27
C LEU A 323 0.82 10.13 -5.80
N LEU A 324 1.73 10.81 -6.50
CA LEU A 324 3.02 10.25 -6.90
C LEU A 324 3.88 9.93 -5.66
N THR A 325 4.00 10.88 -4.73
CA THR A 325 4.76 10.70 -3.48
C THR A 325 4.23 9.52 -2.65
N LEU A 326 2.91 9.38 -2.53
CA LEU A 326 2.27 8.25 -1.84
C LEU A 326 2.47 6.93 -2.59
N ALA A 327 2.40 6.92 -3.93
CA ALA A 327 2.65 5.71 -4.73
C ALA A 327 4.11 5.23 -4.61
N GLN A 328 5.07 6.16 -4.62
CA GLN A 328 6.47 5.86 -4.38
C GLN A 328 6.72 5.36 -2.95
N ASN A 329 6.11 6.01 -1.95
CA ASN A 329 6.22 5.59 -0.55
C ASN A 329 5.61 4.20 -0.33
N LEU A 330 4.46 3.92 -0.95
CA LEU A 330 3.83 2.61 -0.93
C LEU A 330 4.74 1.54 -1.55
N ARG A 331 5.44 1.83 -2.65
CA ARG A 331 6.46 0.90 -3.22
C ARG A 331 7.70 0.72 -2.36
N ARG A 332 8.21 1.79 -1.73
CA ARG A 332 9.31 1.75 -0.75
C ARG A 332 8.95 0.97 0.52
N GLN A 333 7.67 0.66 0.74
CA GLN A 333 7.20 -0.10 1.91
C GLN A 333 6.61 -1.48 1.54
N ARG A 334 6.08 -1.66 0.33
CA ARG A 334 5.65 -2.93 -0.26
C ARG A 334 6.12 -3.00 -1.72
N ALA A 335 7.20 -3.75 -1.95
CA ALA A 335 7.85 -3.84 -3.25
C ALA A 335 6.85 -4.19 -4.38
N GLY A 336 6.90 -3.41 -5.45
CA GLY A 336 6.04 -3.61 -6.63
C GLY A 336 4.54 -3.40 -6.42
N ALA A 337 4.11 -2.79 -5.31
CA ALA A 337 2.75 -2.30 -5.17
C ALA A 337 2.41 -1.34 -6.33
N ILE A 338 1.18 -1.44 -6.86
CA ILE A 338 0.75 -0.82 -8.14
C ILE A 338 1.59 -1.37 -9.30
N THR A 339 0.98 -2.21 -10.12
CA THR A 339 1.71 -3.11 -11.02
C THR A 339 1.68 -2.71 -12.49
N SER A 340 0.85 -1.75 -12.87
CA SER A 340 0.74 -1.20 -14.21
C SER A 340 0.42 0.30 -14.18
N ASP A 341 0.59 0.95 -15.33
CA ASP A 341 0.17 2.32 -15.55
C ASP A 341 -1.36 2.48 -15.50
N ILE A 342 -2.13 1.50 -16.00
CA ILE A 342 -3.60 1.52 -15.87
C ILE A 342 -4.07 1.36 -14.41
N ASP A 343 -3.34 0.63 -13.56
CA ASP A 343 -3.62 0.56 -12.12
C ASP A 343 -3.46 1.95 -11.46
N TYR A 344 -2.49 2.75 -11.90
CA TYR A 344 -2.27 4.12 -11.42
C TYR A 344 -3.33 5.09 -11.95
N LEU A 345 -3.67 5.02 -13.24
CA LEU A 345 -4.76 5.79 -13.84
C LEU A 345 -6.12 5.52 -13.18
N PHE A 346 -6.41 4.27 -12.80
CA PHE A 346 -7.64 3.94 -12.07
C PHE A 346 -7.73 4.68 -10.73
N VAL A 347 -6.62 4.85 -10.00
CA VAL A 347 -6.60 5.61 -8.75
C VAL A 347 -6.92 7.09 -9.00
N HIS A 348 -6.31 7.72 -10.01
CA HIS A 348 -6.67 9.07 -10.44
C HIS A 348 -8.16 9.18 -10.79
N ARG A 349 -8.66 8.30 -11.67
CA ARG A 349 -10.05 8.29 -12.15
C ARG A 349 -11.08 8.11 -11.03
N VAL A 350 -10.80 7.26 -10.03
CA VAL A 350 -11.65 7.06 -8.84
C VAL A 350 -11.61 8.25 -7.89
N LEU A 351 -10.44 8.87 -7.67
CA LEU A 351 -10.31 10.06 -6.83
C LEU A 351 -11.04 11.26 -7.47
N MET A 352 -10.81 11.52 -8.76
CA MET A 352 -11.51 12.55 -9.53
C MET A 352 -13.03 12.36 -9.48
N GLN A 353 -13.53 11.13 -9.71
CA GLN A 353 -14.96 10.84 -9.59
C GLN A 353 -15.47 11.14 -8.18
N ARG A 354 -14.76 10.72 -7.13
CA ARG A 354 -15.15 10.99 -5.73
C ARG A 354 -15.22 12.49 -5.42
N PHE A 355 -14.35 13.31 -6.02
CA PHE A 355 -14.37 14.76 -5.80
C PHE A 355 -15.53 15.43 -6.56
N LEU A 356 -15.82 14.96 -7.77
CA LEU A 356 -16.98 15.41 -8.56
C LEU A 356 -18.31 15.02 -7.87
N ASP A 357 -18.47 13.75 -7.45
CA ASP A 357 -19.63 13.22 -6.70
C ASP A 357 -19.93 13.99 -5.39
N ARG A 358 -18.96 14.76 -4.88
CA ARG A 358 -19.08 15.57 -3.66
C ARG A 358 -19.05 17.08 -3.90
N ASN A 359 -19.06 17.53 -5.15
CA ASN A 359 -18.93 18.95 -5.53
C ASN A 359 -17.70 19.61 -4.87
N LEU A 360 -16.60 18.86 -4.73
CA LEU A 360 -15.32 19.35 -4.20
C LEU A 360 -14.49 20.03 -5.28
N ILE A 361 -14.57 19.52 -6.51
CA ILE A 361 -14.07 20.13 -7.75
C ILE A 361 -15.25 20.54 -8.65
N GLN A 362 -15.00 21.36 -9.66
CA GLN A 362 -15.93 21.64 -10.76
C GLN A 362 -15.76 20.62 -11.91
N SER A 363 -16.80 20.43 -12.73
CA SER A 363 -16.66 19.73 -14.01
C SER A 363 -16.07 20.66 -15.06
N CYS A 364 -15.18 20.16 -15.92
CA CYS A 364 -14.60 20.90 -17.04
C CYS A 364 -14.37 19.98 -18.24
N GLN A 365 -14.20 20.55 -19.43
CA GLN A 365 -14.07 19.77 -20.67
C GLN A 365 -12.92 18.76 -20.62
N ASN A 366 -11.75 19.17 -20.11
CA ASN A 366 -10.58 18.29 -20.00
C ASN A 366 -10.81 17.13 -19.03
N LEU A 367 -11.62 17.32 -17.97
CA LEU A 367 -12.00 16.24 -17.05
C LEU A 367 -12.92 15.22 -17.74
N LEU A 368 -13.83 15.67 -18.60
CA LEU A 368 -14.69 14.79 -19.39
C LEU A 368 -13.88 14.00 -20.43
N ILE A 369 -12.96 14.66 -21.15
CA ILE A 369 -12.03 14.00 -22.09
C ILE A 369 -11.20 12.93 -21.36
N PHE A 370 -10.62 13.25 -20.20
CA PHE A 370 -9.89 12.27 -19.38
C PHE A 370 -10.77 11.09 -18.95
N PHE A 371 -12.06 11.32 -18.68
CA PHE A 371 -13.01 10.28 -18.30
C PHE A 371 -13.35 9.37 -19.48
N ASP A 372 -13.51 9.93 -20.67
CA ASP A 372 -13.86 9.22 -21.90
C ASP A 372 -12.66 8.44 -22.48
N ASP A 373 -11.44 9.00 -22.44
CA ASP A 373 -10.20 8.34 -22.87
C ASP A 373 -9.77 7.18 -21.94
N TYR A 374 -10.21 7.22 -20.67
CA TYR A 374 -9.86 6.19 -19.68
C TYR A 374 -10.45 4.82 -20.03
N ASP A 375 -11.70 4.75 -20.48
CA ASP A 375 -12.38 3.47 -20.73
C ASP A 375 -11.77 2.68 -21.92
N PRO A 376 -11.44 3.30 -23.08
CA PRO A 376 -10.63 2.69 -24.12
C PRO A 376 -9.24 2.23 -23.64
N ALA A 377 -8.57 3.03 -22.81
CA ALA A 377 -7.26 2.67 -22.24
C ALA A 377 -7.36 1.45 -21.30
N LEU A 378 -8.38 1.39 -20.45
CA LEU A 378 -8.69 0.25 -19.58
C LEU A 378 -8.99 -1.01 -20.40
N LYS A 379 -9.85 -0.88 -21.42
CA LYS A 379 -10.22 -1.99 -22.31
C LYS A 379 -9.01 -2.55 -23.07
N LYS A 380 -8.11 -1.68 -23.56
CA LYS A 380 -6.85 -2.08 -24.19
C LYS A 380 -5.94 -2.83 -23.22
N ALA A 381 -5.81 -2.35 -21.98
CA ALA A 381 -4.99 -3.02 -20.97
C ALA A 381 -5.57 -4.38 -20.53
N GLN A 382 -6.89 -4.50 -20.41
CA GLN A 382 -7.58 -5.77 -20.11
C GLN A 382 -7.32 -6.85 -21.17
N LEU A 383 -7.32 -6.49 -22.46
CA LEU A 383 -6.98 -7.41 -23.55
C LEU A 383 -5.54 -7.91 -23.44
N LEU A 384 -4.59 -7.00 -23.22
CA LEU A 384 -3.17 -7.34 -23.02
C LEU A 384 -2.88 -8.13 -21.73
N GLU A 385 -3.73 -8.05 -20.71
CA GLU A 385 -3.66 -8.92 -19.52
C GLU A 385 -4.22 -10.32 -19.81
N LYS A 386 -5.30 -10.40 -20.60
CA LYS A 386 -5.94 -11.66 -21.01
C LYS A 386 -5.04 -12.54 -21.89
N GLU A 387 -4.24 -11.94 -22.77
CA GLU A 387 -3.31 -12.64 -23.65
C GLU A 387 -2.18 -13.36 -22.90
N ARG A 388 -1.83 -12.92 -21.68
CA ARG A 388 -0.73 -13.45 -20.86
C ARG A 388 -1.02 -14.73 -20.07
N LYS A 389 -2.19 -15.36 -20.28
CA LYS A 389 -2.52 -16.76 -19.91
C LYS A 389 -2.00 -17.29 -18.55
N GLY A 390 -2.21 -16.57 -17.44
CA GLY A 390 -2.13 -17.19 -16.10
C GLY A 390 -1.88 -16.24 -14.93
N GLU A 391 -0.96 -15.29 -15.08
CA GLU A 391 -0.50 -14.45 -13.96
C GLU A 391 -1.42 -13.25 -13.65
N ALA A 392 -2.74 -13.42 -13.75
CA ALA A 392 -3.78 -12.36 -13.62
C ALA A 392 -3.96 -11.80 -12.18
N THR A 393 -2.87 -11.61 -11.45
CA THR A 393 -2.73 -10.71 -10.29
C THR A 393 -1.34 -10.05 -10.20
N LEU A 394 -0.43 -10.34 -11.12
CA LEU A 394 0.73 -9.51 -11.45
C LEU A 394 0.35 -8.57 -12.60
N GLY A 395 1.03 -7.44 -12.71
CA GLY A 395 0.93 -6.57 -13.89
C GLY A 395 1.91 -6.99 -14.98
N PRO A 396 2.10 -6.17 -16.04
CA PRO A 396 2.98 -6.48 -17.17
C PRO A 396 4.47 -6.58 -16.83
N MET A 397 4.89 -6.25 -15.61
CA MET A 397 6.29 -6.08 -15.21
C MET A 397 6.61 -6.95 -13.98
N PRO A 398 7.59 -7.87 -14.07
CA PRO A 398 8.08 -8.59 -12.90
C PRO A 398 8.85 -7.62 -11.98
N ILE A 399 8.72 -7.79 -10.67
CA ILE A 399 9.31 -6.84 -9.69
C ILE A 399 10.79 -7.16 -9.47
N LEU A 400 11.15 -8.44 -9.54
CA LEU A 400 12.53 -8.91 -9.61
C LEU A 400 12.85 -9.23 -11.08
N PRO A 401 14.03 -8.85 -11.59
CA PRO A 401 14.41 -9.19 -12.96
C PRO A 401 14.49 -10.71 -13.14
N ILE A 402 14.02 -11.21 -14.28
CA ILE A 402 14.03 -12.63 -14.66
C ILE A 402 14.76 -12.81 -15.99
N ASN A 403 15.44 -13.94 -16.14
CA ASN A 403 16.06 -14.35 -17.40
C ASN A 403 15.03 -14.99 -18.34
N GLU A 404 15.45 -15.29 -19.56
CA GLU A 404 14.62 -15.92 -20.62
C GLU A 404 13.99 -17.26 -20.21
N LYS A 405 14.51 -17.91 -19.15
CA LYS A 405 14.01 -19.17 -18.59
C LYS A 405 13.15 -18.97 -17.34
N GLY A 406 12.73 -17.74 -17.04
CA GLY A 406 11.93 -17.38 -15.86
C GLY A 406 12.68 -17.39 -14.52
N GLY A 407 14.00 -17.66 -14.53
CA GLY A 407 14.82 -17.67 -13.32
C GLY A 407 15.22 -16.24 -12.91
N ILE A 408 15.12 -15.92 -11.62
CA ILE A 408 15.45 -14.59 -11.10
C ILE A 408 16.94 -14.26 -11.35
N ILE A 409 17.20 -13.11 -11.95
CA ILE A 409 18.55 -12.58 -12.16
C ILE A 409 19.03 -12.00 -10.83
N ILE A 410 19.89 -12.75 -10.14
CA ILE A 410 20.55 -12.30 -8.92
C ILE A 410 21.90 -11.68 -9.31
N GLU A 411 21.90 -10.39 -9.64
CA GLU A 411 23.15 -9.65 -9.87
C GLU A 411 24.04 -9.72 -8.63
N LYS A 412 25.19 -10.39 -8.76
CA LYS A 412 26.30 -10.18 -7.84
C LYS A 412 26.93 -8.83 -8.18
N LYS A 413 26.53 -7.77 -7.48
CA LYS A 413 27.37 -6.56 -7.41
C LYS A 413 28.73 -6.96 -6.85
N ASN A 414 29.73 -7.05 -7.72
CA ASN A 414 31.12 -7.19 -7.28
C ASN A 414 31.45 -5.97 -6.42
N LYS A 415 31.58 -6.18 -5.11
CA LYS A 415 32.31 -5.25 -4.27
C LYS A 415 33.78 -5.39 -4.64
N GLU A 416 34.22 -4.60 -5.60
CA GLU A 416 35.65 -4.31 -5.77
C GLU A 416 36.09 -3.51 -4.54
N SER A 417 36.47 -4.24 -3.49
CA SER A 417 37.17 -3.68 -2.35
C SER A 417 38.50 -3.10 -2.84
N PRO A 418 38.84 -1.84 -2.49
CA PRO A 418 40.16 -1.30 -2.80
C PRO A 418 41.23 -2.23 -2.26
N LYS A 419 42.14 -2.70 -3.14
CA LYS A 419 43.29 -3.49 -2.70
C LYS A 419 44.16 -2.58 -1.82
N PRO A 420 44.50 -2.97 -0.57
CA PRO A 420 45.51 -2.26 0.18
C PRO A 420 46.84 -2.36 -0.58
N GLY A 421 47.52 -1.23 -0.74
CA GLY A 421 48.83 -1.21 -1.40
C GLY A 421 49.84 -2.05 -0.61
N LYS A 422 50.58 -2.90 -1.31
CA LYS A 422 51.81 -3.52 -0.78
C LYS A 422 52.99 -2.73 -1.30
N GLY A 423 53.88 -2.33 -0.38
CA GLY A 423 55.22 -1.91 -0.74
C GLY A 423 56.10 -3.10 -1.16
N ASP A 424 57.34 -2.76 -1.50
CA ASP A 424 58.46 -3.58 -1.96
C ASP A 424 58.72 -4.81 -1.06
N VAL A 425 59.40 -5.90 -1.48
CA VAL A 425 60.73 -5.94 -2.12
C VAL A 425 60.93 -7.21 -2.99
N ASP A 426 61.33 -6.98 -4.25
CA ASP A 426 62.39 -7.61 -5.06
C ASP A 426 62.66 -9.15 -5.12
N ARG A 427 62.94 -9.60 -6.37
CA ARG A 427 63.78 -10.73 -6.88
C ARG A 427 63.62 -12.20 -6.39
N GLY A 428 63.64 -13.12 -7.37
CA GLY A 428 63.91 -14.56 -7.16
C GLY A 428 63.52 -15.48 -8.35
N GLU A 429 64.47 -15.81 -9.23
CA GLU A 429 64.32 -16.83 -10.29
C GLU A 429 64.53 -18.27 -9.69
N SER A 430 64.35 -19.43 -10.35
CA SER A 430 64.39 -19.81 -11.78
C SER A 430 63.87 -21.25 -12.02
N ALA A 431 63.48 -21.56 -13.28
CA ALA A 431 63.50 -22.88 -13.96
C ALA A 431 62.69 -24.08 -13.36
N SER A 432 62.37 -25.19 -14.06
CA SER A 432 62.82 -25.73 -15.35
C SER A 432 61.82 -26.75 -15.98
N LYS A 433 62.19 -27.31 -17.16
CA LYS A 433 61.71 -28.57 -17.82
C LYS A 433 60.49 -28.57 -18.75
N VAL A 434 60.79 -28.14 -19.98
CA VAL A 434 60.24 -28.56 -21.29
C VAL A 434 60.01 -30.09 -21.44
N LYS A 435 59.00 -30.47 -22.24
CA LYS A 435 59.10 -31.59 -23.21
C LYS A 435 58.20 -31.38 -24.45
N GLU A 436 58.73 -31.71 -25.62
CA GLU A 436 58.06 -31.76 -26.95
C GLU A 436 57.28 -33.10 -27.12
N LYS A 437 56.56 -33.51 -28.19
CA LYS A 437 56.20 -33.12 -29.59
C LYS A 437 54.84 -33.85 -29.89
N GLN A 438 54.12 -33.83 -31.02
CA GLN A 438 54.18 -33.34 -32.43
C GLN A 438 52.71 -32.92 -32.80
N LYS A 439 52.24 -32.31 -33.89
CA LYS A 439 52.55 -32.16 -35.35
C LYS A 439 52.10 -33.29 -36.30
N ASP A 440 50.89 -33.15 -36.87
CA ASP A 440 50.64 -32.91 -38.32
C ASP A 440 49.19 -32.38 -38.52
N LYS A 441 48.95 -31.33 -39.35
CA LYS A 441 48.61 -31.30 -40.79
C LYS A 441 47.34 -32.07 -41.20
N GLY A 442 46.36 -31.50 -41.91
CA GLY A 442 46.13 -30.10 -42.33
C GLY A 442 45.31 -29.98 -43.63
N LYS A 443 44.95 -28.74 -44.02
CA LYS A 443 44.36 -28.30 -45.32
C LYS A 443 42.92 -28.75 -45.63
N ASP A 444 42.18 -28.16 -46.59
CA ASP A 444 42.03 -26.77 -47.09
C ASP A 444 40.77 -26.70 -47.99
N GLY A 445 40.10 -25.54 -48.04
CA GLY A 445 39.09 -25.18 -49.06
C GLY A 445 37.75 -25.95 -49.03
N GLU A 446 36.74 -25.57 -49.82
CA GLU A 446 36.37 -24.25 -50.35
C GLU A 446 34.90 -24.31 -50.87
N GLU A 447 34.36 -23.20 -51.36
CA GLU A 447 32.95 -23.00 -51.72
C GLU A 447 32.32 -24.01 -52.71
N LYS A 448 30.99 -24.19 -52.60
CA LYS A 448 30.07 -23.76 -53.69
C LYS A 448 28.59 -23.70 -53.30
N CYS A 449 27.91 -22.68 -53.82
CA CYS A 449 26.45 -22.61 -53.88
C CYS A 449 25.91 -23.33 -55.12
N GLN A 450 24.68 -23.84 -55.05
CA GLN A 450 23.80 -23.98 -56.22
C GLN A 450 22.33 -24.01 -55.79
N GLU A 451 21.47 -23.40 -56.63
CA GLU A 451 20.02 -23.37 -56.46
C GLU A 451 19.32 -24.49 -57.27
N GLU A 452 17.99 -24.55 -57.11
CA GLU A 452 16.94 -25.25 -57.90
C GLU A 452 16.25 -26.42 -57.17
N LYS A 453 14.92 -26.60 -57.16
CA LYS A 453 13.70 -25.80 -57.43
C LYS A 453 12.50 -26.74 -57.08
N PRO A 454 11.21 -26.34 -57.16
CA PRO A 454 10.19 -26.89 -56.24
C PRO A 454 9.20 -27.92 -56.81
N GLY A 455 8.53 -28.62 -55.88
CA GLY A 455 7.27 -29.34 -56.09
C GLY A 455 6.71 -29.86 -54.74
N LYS A 456 5.41 -30.14 -54.58
CA LYS A 456 4.26 -29.94 -55.48
C LYS A 456 2.96 -29.94 -54.65
N VAL A 457 1.97 -29.12 -55.01
CA VAL A 457 0.69 -29.03 -54.30
C VAL A 457 -0.16 -30.32 -54.49
N ARG A 458 -0.85 -30.74 -53.44
CA ARG A 458 -2.15 -31.43 -53.54
C ARG A 458 -3.07 -31.03 -52.38
N SER A 459 -4.37 -31.13 -52.64
CA SER A 459 -5.50 -30.68 -51.81
C SER A 459 -6.62 -31.75 -51.90
N ILE A 460 -7.80 -31.46 -51.33
CA ILE A 460 -9.05 -32.25 -51.37
C ILE A 460 -9.06 -33.40 -50.35
N MET A 461 -10.10 -33.60 -49.53
CA MET A 461 -11.38 -32.87 -49.39
C MET A 461 -11.38 -31.89 -48.21
#